data_AF-A0A1R1A9W8-F1
#
_entry.id   AF-A0A1R1A9W8-F1
#
_cell.length_a   1.000
_cell.length_b   1.000
_cell.length_c   1.000
_cell.angle_alpha   90.00
_cell.angle_beta   90.00
_cell.angle_gamma   90.00
#
_symmetry.space_group_name_H-M   'P 1'
#
loop_
_entity.id
_entity.type
_entity.pdbx_description
1 polymer ?
#
loop_
_entity_poly.entity_id
_entity_poly.type
_entity_poly.pdbx_seq_one_letter_code
_entity_poly.pdbx_strand_id
1 'polypeptide(L)'
;MSKHSDNIFCEYTINSWEDCRKLFRSIEKWVFRGQSNSQWSLQTTLERGAKINNSNIRDIPMIERNIIEKFQRRAFHYLEKPPEVENVLEWLSLIQHHGGPTRLLDFSYSYFVALFFSIDQALQESTVFCLNKKLINAKGLETEKWRGLEDEKYFGTRIYCNEKLIEQTSSPLVMLIEPFNIHERLSSQQGLFAIPFEGHQAFEYNLSLTVNRFRKELPISKIIDNHDEDLIELLNQECALLKVNIPKDFHNEIRRELKLMNISSETIYPGIDGFTKSLYGEFDINYRS
;
A
#
# COMPACT_ATOMS: atom_id res chain seq x y z
N MET A 1 19.18 4.42 29.36
CA MET A 1 19.67 4.25 27.98
C MET A 1 18.61 3.48 27.21
N SER A 2 17.76 4.18 26.46
CA SER A 2 16.79 3.53 25.56
C SER A 2 17.62 2.77 24.53
N LYS A 3 17.51 1.44 24.51
CA LYS A 3 17.92 0.67 23.34
C LYS A 3 17.09 1.27 22.20
N HIS A 4 17.74 1.92 21.26
CA HIS A 4 17.09 2.30 20.00
C HIS A 4 16.63 0.98 19.41
N SER A 5 15.33 0.66 19.51
CA SER A 5 14.80 -0.52 18.87
C SER A 5 15.11 -0.36 17.39
N ASP A 6 15.89 -1.30 16.86
CA ASP A 6 16.25 -1.38 15.45
C ASP A 6 14.98 -1.72 14.67
N ASN A 7 13.93 -0.88 14.68
CA ASN A 7 12.60 -1.23 14.19
C ASN A 7 12.70 -1.92 12.82
N ILE A 8 12.41 -3.21 12.87
CA ILE A 8 12.99 -4.18 11.95
C ILE A 8 12.10 -4.20 10.71
N PHE A 9 12.71 -3.92 9.58
CA PHE A 9 12.11 -4.27 8.30
C PHE A 9 12.42 -5.74 8.11
N CYS A 10 11.40 -6.57 8.00
CA CYS A 10 11.55 -8.01 7.99
C CYS A 10 11.25 -8.57 6.60
N GLU A 11 11.88 -9.70 6.28
CA GLU A 11 11.58 -10.46 5.06
C GLU A 11 11.40 -11.93 5.41
N TYR A 12 10.35 -12.53 4.85
CA TYR A 12 10.01 -13.93 5.05
C TYR A 12 9.62 -14.56 3.72
N THR A 13 10.11 -15.76 3.45
CA THR A 13 9.69 -16.54 2.27
C THR A 13 8.84 -17.71 2.75
N ILE A 14 7.62 -17.81 2.21
CA ILE A 14 6.72 -18.91 2.59
C ILE A 14 7.23 -20.26 2.08
N ASN A 15 6.95 -21.31 2.83
CA ASN A 15 7.34 -22.69 2.54
C ASN A 15 6.15 -23.59 2.20
N SER A 16 4.91 -23.13 2.44
CA SER A 16 3.67 -23.82 2.06
C SER A 16 2.46 -22.87 2.13
N TRP A 17 1.31 -23.28 1.60
CA TRP A 17 0.06 -22.55 1.82
C TRP A 17 -0.34 -22.47 3.29
N GLU A 18 -0.13 -23.53 4.08
CA GLU A 18 -0.46 -23.52 5.50
C GLU A 18 0.41 -22.55 6.30
N ASP A 19 1.72 -22.52 6.00
CA ASP A 19 2.66 -21.53 6.52
C ASP A 19 2.18 -20.09 6.21
N CYS A 20 1.89 -19.83 4.94
CA CYS A 20 1.32 -18.56 4.48
C CYS A 20 0.08 -18.16 5.30
N ARG A 21 -0.89 -19.07 5.48
CA ARG A 21 -2.11 -18.78 6.27
C ARG A 21 -1.81 -18.51 7.73
N LYS A 22 -0.92 -19.28 8.35
CA LYS A 22 -0.54 -19.09 9.76
C LYS A 22 0.11 -17.72 9.98
N LEU A 23 1.06 -17.35 9.12
CA LEU A 23 1.71 -16.05 9.17
C LEU A 23 0.68 -14.91 9.01
N PHE A 24 -0.16 -14.94 7.98
CA PHE A 24 -1.12 -13.85 7.76
C PHE A 24 -2.18 -13.74 8.88
N ARG A 25 -2.57 -14.86 9.50
CA ARG A 25 -3.43 -14.87 10.69
C ARG A 25 -2.76 -14.20 11.90
N SER A 26 -1.45 -14.41 12.11
CA SER A 26 -0.74 -13.81 13.24
C SER A 26 -0.55 -12.28 13.11
N ILE A 27 -0.73 -11.75 11.90
CA ILE A 27 -0.65 -10.32 11.59
C ILE A 27 -1.98 -9.77 11.02
N GLU A 28 -3.13 -10.38 11.32
CA GLU A 28 -4.43 -10.05 10.72
C GLU A 28 -4.85 -8.57 10.85
N LYS A 29 -4.30 -7.84 11.84
CA LYS A 29 -4.58 -6.41 12.08
C LYS A 29 -3.70 -5.47 11.25
N TRP A 30 -2.79 -6.02 10.45
CA TRP A 30 -1.93 -5.28 9.55
C TRP A 30 -2.67 -4.99 8.24
N VAL A 31 -2.02 -4.22 7.37
CA VAL A 31 -2.55 -3.94 6.03
C VAL A 31 -1.59 -4.45 4.97
N PHE A 32 -2.13 -4.91 3.85
CA PHE A 32 -1.45 -5.77 2.90
C PHE A 32 -1.49 -5.20 1.48
N ARG A 33 -0.39 -5.35 0.74
CA ARG A 33 -0.29 -4.97 -0.68
C ARG A 33 0.43 -6.05 -1.47
N GLY A 34 -0.26 -6.63 -2.44
CA GLY A 34 0.32 -7.57 -3.39
C GLY A 34 1.10 -6.88 -4.49
N GLN A 35 2.25 -7.45 -4.86
CA GLN A 35 3.03 -7.11 -6.04
C GLN A 35 3.41 -8.37 -6.80
N SER A 36 3.27 -8.36 -8.12
CA SER A 36 3.49 -9.54 -8.97
C SER A 36 4.95 -9.87 -9.26
N ASN A 37 5.88 -9.13 -8.65
CA ASN A 37 7.30 -9.36 -8.75
C ASN A 37 7.97 -8.97 -7.42
N SER A 38 8.69 -9.91 -6.81
CA SER A 38 9.35 -9.72 -5.52
C SER A 38 10.53 -8.74 -5.51
N GLN A 39 11.04 -8.39 -6.69
CA GLN A 39 12.13 -7.42 -6.86
C GLN A 39 11.62 -5.97 -6.93
N TRP A 40 10.31 -5.76 -7.03
CA TRP A 40 9.73 -4.41 -7.02
C TRP A 40 9.69 -3.86 -5.61
N SER A 41 10.21 -2.64 -5.46
CA SER A 41 10.11 -1.87 -4.22
C SER A 41 8.73 -1.20 -4.10
N LEU A 42 8.40 -0.64 -2.94
CA LEU A 42 7.15 0.10 -2.77
C LEU A 42 7.24 1.45 -3.49
N GLN A 43 6.76 1.49 -4.73
CA GLN A 43 6.79 2.68 -5.58
C GLN A 43 5.39 3.16 -5.97
N THR A 44 5.19 4.47 -5.95
CA THR A 44 3.92 5.11 -6.38
C THR A 44 3.80 5.15 -7.91
N THR A 45 2.58 5.33 -8.43
CA THR A 45 2.40 5.53 -9.89
C THR A 45 3.09 6.80 -10.36
N LEU A 46 3.14 7.83 -9.52
CA LEU A 46 3.84 9.09 -9.78
C LEU A 46 5.37 8.89 -9.87
N GLU A 47 5.98 8.14 -8.94
CA GLU A 47 7.41 7.80 -8.99
C GLU A 47 7.77 6.97 -10.22
N ARG A 48 6.94 5.97 -10.57
CA ARG A 48 7.14 5.19 -11.79
C ARG A 48 7.07 6.07 -13.03
N GLY A 49 6.07 6.95 -13.10
CA GLY A 49 5.94 7.93 -14.18
C GLY A 49 7.15 8.85 -14.30
N ALA A 50 7.66 9.33 -13.16
CA ALA A 50 8.87 10.14 -13.09
C ALA A 50 10.09 9.42 -13.68
N LYS A 51 10.32 8.17 -13.24
CA LYS A 51 11.44 7.34 -13.69
C LYS A 51 11.38 7.07 -15.18
N ILE A 52 10.21 6.74 -15.72
CA ILE A 52 10.00 6.48 -17.16
C ILE A 52 10.30 7.73 -18.01
N ASN A 53 9.95 8.91 -17.50
CA ASN A 53 10.12 10.17 -18.22
C ASN A 53 11.42 10.91 -17.83
N ASN A 54 12.35 10.26 -17.12
CA ASN A 54 13.58 10.85 -16.62
C ASN A 54 13.39 12.19 -15.89
N SER A 55 12.26 12.35 -15.20
CA SER A 55 11.95 13.57 -14.43
C SER A 55 12.75 13.61 -13.13
N ASN A 56 13.17 14.80 -12.71
CA ASN A 56 13.84 14.96 -11.43
C ASN A 56 12.80 14.77 -10.30
N ILE A 57 13.15 14.00 -9.26
CA ILE A 57 12.29 13.83 -8.07
C ILE A 57 11.90 15.17 -7.45
N ARG A 58 12.76 16.19 -7.59
CA ARG A 58 12.50 17.55 -7.10
C ARG A 58 11.36 18.26 -7.81
N ASP A 59 11.05 17.86 -9.04
CA ASP A 59 9.97 18.47 -9.83
C ASP A 59 8.61 17.80 -9.56
N ILE A 60 8.60 16.71 -8.81
CA ILE A 60 7.41 15.86 -8.63
C ILE A 60 6.25 16.58 -7.97
N PRO A 61 6.45 17.40 -6.92
CA PRO A 61 5.36 18.19 -6.35
C PRO A 61 4.72 19.16 -7.36
N MET A 62 5.52 19.79 -8.22
CA MET A 62 5.02 20.65 -9.29
C MET A 62 4.25 19.83 -10.34
N ILE A 63 4.79 18.67 -10.74
CA ILE A 63 4.17 17.76 -11.71
C ILE A 63 2.82 17.25 -11.17
N GLU A 64 2.75 16.84 -9.91
CA GLU A 64 1.52 16.37 -9.28
C GLU A 64 0.47 17.48 -9.21
N ARG A 65 0.85 18.69 -8.81
CA ARG A 65 -0.05 19.85 -8.84
C ARG A 65 -0.64 20.06 -10.24
N ASN A 66 0.19 20.01 -11.27
CA ASN A 66 -0.25 20.13 -12.66
C ASN A 66 -1.19 18.99 -13.09
N ILE A 67 -0.97 17.76 -12.61
CA ILE A 67 -1.86 16.61 -12.86
C ILE A 67 -3.23 16.87 -12.21
N ILE A 68 -3.25 17.27 -10.94
CA ILE A 68 -4.48 17.57 -10.20
C ILE A 68 -5.26 18.69 -10.90
N GLU A 69 -4.62 19.82 -11.23
CA GLU A 69 -5.28 20.94 -11.90
C GLU A 69 -5.87 20.54 -13.27
N LYS A 70 -5.14 19.73 -14.05
CA LYS A 70 -5.63 19.22 -15.33
C LYS A 70 -6.85 18.32 -15.15
N PHE A 71 -6.84 17.47 -14.12
CA PHE A 71 -7.96 16.60 -13.81
C PHE A 71 -9.18 17.42 -13.36
N GLN A 72 -9.00 18.35 -12.41
CA GLN A 72 -10.03 19.25 -11.90
C GLN A 72 -10.75 20.01 -13.02
N ARG A 73 -10.00 20.57 -13.99
CA ARG A 73 -10.58 21.30 -15.14
C ARG A 73 -11.53 20.47 -15.99
N ARG A 74 -11.32 19.15 -16.06
CA ARG A 74 -12.12 18.24 -16.89
C ARG A 74 -13.15 17.47 -16.07
N ALA A 75 -12.95 17.34 -14.77
CA ALA A 75 -13.77 16.54 -13.88
C ALA A 75 -15.25 16.93 -13.89
N PHE A 76 -15.56 18.23 -14.04
CA PHE A 76 -16.95 18.73 -14.14
C PHE A 76 -17.75 18.14 -15.31
N HIS A 77 -17.09 17.59 -16.34
CA HIS A 77 -17.76 16.92 -17.45
C HIS A 77 -18.09 15.45 -17.16
N TYR A 78 -17.45 14.86 -16.15
CA TYR A 78 -17.55 13.43 -15.84
C TYR A 78 -18.18 13.13 -14.48
N LEU A 79 -18.18 14.11 -13.56
CA LEU A 79 -18.67 13.97 -12.20
C LEU A 79 -19.87 14.88 -11.98
N GLU A 80 -20.96 14.32 -11.46
CA GLU A 80 -22.14 15.09 -11.06
C GLU A 80 -21.84 16.03 -9.88
N LYS A 81 -21.02 15.56 -8.94
CA LYS A 81 -20.61 16.30 -7.74
C LYS A 81 -19.10 16.16 -7.52
N PRO A 82 -18.29 17.04 -8.11
CA PRO A 82 -16.85 17.04 -7.85
C PRO A 82 -16.55 17.48 -6.39
N PRO A 83 -15.40 17.05 -5.83
CA PRO A 83 -14.91 17.58 -4.56
C PRO A 83 -14.65 19.08 -4.59
N GLU A 84 -14.54 19.70 -3.42
CA GLU A 84 -14.01 21.06 -3.28
C GLU A 84 -12.58 21.13 -3.84
N VAL A 85 -12.21 22.26 -4.45
CA VAL A 85 -10.92 22.42 -5.17
C VAL A 85 -9.73 22.19 -4.22
N GLU A 86 -9.88 22.59 -2.97
CA GLU A 86 -8.88 22.48 -1.91
C GLU A 86 -8.78 21.06 -1.33
N ASN A 87 -9.71 20.15 -1.65
CA ASN A 87 -9.70 18.77 -1.15
C ASN A 87 -8.76 17.88 -2.00
N VAL A 88 -7.47 18.18 -1.93
CA VAL A 88 -6.39 17.46 -2.62
C VAL A 88 -6.45 15.95 -2.40
N LEU A 89 -6.76 15.51 -1.17
CA LEU A 89 -6.87 14.08 -0.85
C LEU A 89 -7.97 13.39 -1.68
N GLU A 90 -9.16 13.97 -1.77
CA GLU A 90 -10.25 13.42 -2.58
C GLU A 90 -9.94 13.46 -4.07
N TRP A 91 -9.30 14.53 -4.55
CA TRP A 91 -8.86 14.61 -5.94
C TRP A 91 -7.85 13.51 -6.29
N LEU A 92 -6.85 13.28 -5.44
CA LEU A 92 -5.90 12.18 -5.63
C LEU A 92 -6.61 10.81 -5.58
N SER A 93 -7.57 10.63 -4.67
CA SER A 93 -8.38 9.40 -4.60
C SER A 93 -9.15 9.14 -5.90
N LEU A 94 -9.75 10.17 -6.50
CA LEU A 94 -10.47 10.06 -7.78
C LEU A 94 -9.52 9.74 -8.94
N ILE A 95 -8.38 10.42 -9.00
CA ILE A 95 -7.36 10.15 -10.03
C ILE A 95 -6.88 8.70 -9.93
N GLN A 96 -6.57 8.22 -8.72
CA GLN A 96 -6.14 6.84 -8.47
C GLN A 96 -7.23 5.83 -8.89
N HIS A 97 -8.50 6.11 -8.56
CA HIS A 97 -9.64 5.25 -8.91
C HIS A 97 -9.75 5.04 -10.43
N HIS A 98 -9.51 6.08 -11.22
CA HIS A 98 -9.50 6.02 -12.68
C HIS A 98 -8.15 5.61 -13.29
N GLY A 99 -7.20 5.13 -12.48
CA GLY A 99 -5.90 4.62 -12.94
C GLY A 99 -4.87 5.70 -13.30
N GLY A 100 -5.09 6.94 -12.87
CA GLY A 100 -4.16 8.04 -13.08
C GLY A 100 -2.95 8.00 -12.14
N PRO A 101 -1.91 8.80 -12.44
CA PRO A 101 -0.72 8.90 -11.61
C PRO A 101 -0.98 9.69 -10.32
N THR A 102 -0.65 9.09 -9.18
CA THR A 102 -0.76 9.69 -7.84
C THR A 102 0.39 9.24 -6.95
N ARG A 103 0.59 9.94 -5.84
CA ARG A 103 1.47 9.50 -4.75
C ARG A 103 0.85 8.43 -3.84
N LEU A 104 -0.40 8.03 -4.04
CA LEU A 104 -1.09 7.08 -3.17
C LEU A 104 -0.67 5.66 -3.50
N LEU A 105 -0.52 4.82 -2.47
CA LEU A 105 -0.44 3.36 -2.62
C LEU A 105 -1.67 2.70 -2.04
N ASP A 106 -2.28 1.82 -2.83
CA ASP A 106 -3.37 0.96 -2.36
C ASP A 106 -2.85 -0.14 -1.44
N PHE A 107 -3.42 -0.22 -0.24
CA PHE A 107 -3.31 -1.35 0.67
C PHE A 107 -4.71 -1.89 0.96
N SER A 108 -4.78 -3.12 1.46
CA SER A 108 -6.02 -3.83 1.80
C SER A 108 -5.96 -4.31 3.24
N TYR A 109 -7.09 -4.29 3.95
CA TYR A 109 -7.22 -4.99 5.23
C TYR A 109 -7.27 -6.51 5.07
N SER A 110 -7.64 -7.00 3.89
CA SER A 110 -7.67 -8.43 3.57
C SER A 110 -6.36 -8.86 2.91
N TYR A 111 -5.64 -9.76 3.57
CA TYR A 111 -4.45 -10.40 2.99
C TYR A 111 -4.83 -11.28 1.78
N PHE A 112 -6.05 -11.81 1.71
CA PHE A 112 -6.49 -12.57 0.55
C PHE A 112 -6.60 -11.71 -0.71
N VAL A 113 -7.09 -10.47 -0.57
CA VAL A 113 -7.12 -9.50 -1.67
C VAL A 113 -5.69 -9.16 -2.10
N ALA A 114 -4.76 -8.98 -1.15
CA ALA A 114 -3.36 -8.74 -1.47
C ALA A 114 -2.70 -9.95 -2.17
N LEU A 115 -2.98 -11.18 -1.72
CA LEU A 115 -2.52 -12.41 -2.37
C LEU A 115 -3.05 -12.53 -3.80
N PHE A 116 -4.32 -12.19 -4.02
CA PHE A 116 -4.87 -12.13 -5.37
C PHE A 116 -4.04 -11.20 -6.26
N PHE A 117 -3.79 -9.97 -5.81
CA PHE A 117 -2.99 -9.01 -6.57
C PHE A 117 -1.53 -9.42 -6.74
N SER A 118 -0.95 -10.17 -5.80
CA SER A 118 0.42 -10.66 -5.92
C SER A 118 0.54 -11.76 -6.97
N ILE A 119 -0.46 -12.63 -7.15
CA ILE A 119 -0.34 -13.79 -8.04
C ILE A 119 -1.06 -13.67 -9.39
N ASP A 120 -2.00 -12.74 -9.55
CA ASP A 120 -2.87 -12.60 -10.74
C ASP A 120 -2.06 -12.51 -12.04
N GLN A 121 -0.98 -11.72 -12.04
CA GLN A 121 -0.11 -11.50 -13.21
C GLN A 121 1.37 -11.80 -12.95
N ALA A 122 1.65 -12.63 -11.94
CA ALA A 122 3.04 -12.95 -11.58
C ALA A 122 3.64 -14.00 -12.50
N LEU A 123 4.70 -13.62 -13.19
CA LEU A 123 5.51 -14.51 -14.02
C LEU A 123 6.57 -15.27 -13.21
N GLN A 124 7.02 -14.69 -12.09
CA GLN A 124 8.06 -15.23 -11.22
C GLN A 124 7.59 -15.18 -9.76
N GLU A 125 8.51 -15.23 -8.81
CA GLU A 125 8.24 -14.98 -7.39
C GLU A 125 7.50 -13.64 -7.20
N SER A 126 6.42 -13.69 -6.43
CA SER A 126 5.62 -12.51 -6.07
C SER A 126 5.82 -12.13 -4.62
N THR A 127 5.28 -10.99 -4.20
CA THR A 127 5.41 -10.52 -2.82
C THR A 127 4.13 -9.90 -2.32
N VAL A 128 3.88 -10.05 -1.02
CA VAL A 128 2.93 -9.24 -0.27
C VAL A 128 3.71 -8.39 0.74
N PHE A 129 3.58 -7.06 0.62
CA PHE A 129 4.07 -6.13 1.63
C PHE A 129 3.02 -5.95 2.71
N CYS A 130 3.43 -6.07 3.98
CA CYS A 130 2.57 -5.98 5.15
C CYS A 130 3.04 -4.81 6.01
N LEU A 131 2.16 -3.85 6.29
CA LEU A 131 2.44 -2.70 7.13
C LEU A 131 1.73 -2.83 8.48
N ASN A 132 2.48 -2.67 9.58
CA ASN A 132 1.92 -2.64 10.93
C ASN A 132 1.24 -1.28 11.16
N LYS A 133 -0.06 -1.22 10.85
CA LYS A 133 -0.85 0.02 10.92
C LYS A 133 -0.75 0.71 12.29
N LYS A 134 -0.80 -0.06 13.37
CA LYS A 134 -0.72 0.46 14.74
C LYS A 134 0.65 1.10 15.00
N LEU A 135 1.73 0.41 14.64
CA LEU A 135 3.09 0.92 14.86
C LEU A 135 3.40 2.13 14.00
N ILE A 136 3.01 2.12 12.72
CA ILE A 136 3.20 3.26 11.81
C ILE A 136 2.47 4.49 12.32
N ASN A 137 1.20 4.35 12.74
CA ASN A 137 0.43 5.45 13.30
C ASN A 137 1.08 5.98 14.61
N ALA A 138 1.47 5.09 15.52
CA ALA A 138 2.11 5.47 16.78
C ALA A 138 3.44 6.22 16.55
N LYS A 139 4.28 5.75 15.62
CA LYS A 139 5.57 6.38 15.30
C LYS A 139 5.42 7.69 14.54
N GLY A 140 4.42 7.79 13.68
CA GLY A 140 4.05 9.05 13.04
C GLY A 140 3.57 10.09 14.06
N LEU A 141 2.69 9.70 14.99
CA LEU A 141 2.21 10.58 16.05
C LEU A 141 3.36 11.03 16.97
N GLU A 142 4.26 10.11 17.33
CA GLU A 142 5.48 10.45 18.07
C GLU A 142 6.23 11.57 17.34
N THR A 143 6.50 11.39 16.05
CA THR A 143 7.21 12.36 15.21
C THR A 143 6.52 13.72 15.14
N GLU A 144 5.19 13.75 14.99
CA GLU A 144 4.44 15.01 14.94
C GLU A 144 4.39 15.73 16.28
N LYS A 145 4.31 15.01 17.41
CA LYS A 145 4.44 15.61 18.75
C LYS A 145 5.78 16.33 18.91
N TRP A 146 6.88 15.73 18.43
CA TRP A 146 8.20 16.38 18.43
C TRP A 146 8.24 17.66 17.56
N ARG A 147 7.36 17.75 16.56
CA ARG A 147 7.21 18.92 15.68
C ARG A 147 6.24 19.97 16.23
N GLY A 148 5.68 19.75 17.42
CA GLY A 148 4.80 20.69 18.09
C GLY A 148 3.31 20.44 17.84
N LEU A 149 2.90 19.23 17.42
CA LEU A 149 1.49 18.88 17.37
C LEU A 149 0.90 18.86 18.79
N GLU A 150 -0.06 19.75 19.06
CA GLU A 150 -0.72 19.89 20.36
C GLU A 150 -1.92 18.94 20.52
N ASP A 151 -2.79 18.85 19.50
CA ASP A 151 -3.97 17.98 19.53
C ASP A 151 -3.70 16.64 18.85
N GLU A 152 -3.57 15.57 19.64
CA GLU A 152 -3.36 14.21 19.14
C GLU A 152 -4.54 13.69 18.32
N LYS A 153 -5.77 14.16 18.58
CA LYS A 153 -6.96 13.74 17.83
C LYS A 153 -6.97 14.29 16.42
N TYR A 154 -6.19 15.34 16.18
CA TYR A 154 -6.03 15.92 14.85
C TYR A 154 -5.20 15.01 13.93
N PHE A 155 -4.22 14.30 14.49
CA PHE A 155 -3.32 13.43 13.73
C PHE A 155 -4.08 12.29 13.04
N GLY A 156 -3.79 12.10 11.75
CA GLY A 156 -4.42 11.05 10.94
C GLY A 156 -5.88 11.33 10.56
N THR A 157 -6.42 12.49 10.92
CA THR A 157 -7.70 12.94 10.36
C THR A 157 -7.55 13.26 8.87
N ARG A 158 -8.68 13.26 8.16
CA ARG A 158 -8.72 13.67 6.73
C ARG A 158 -8.26 15.11 6.55
N ILE A 159 -8.66 16.00 7.47
CA ILE A 159 -8.28 17.41 7.47
C ILE A 159 -6.75 17.52 7.58
N TYR A 160 -6.16 16.84 8.56
CA TYR A 160 -4.70 16.76 8.72
C TYR A 160 -3.99 16.26 7.46
N CYS A 161 -4.46 15.16 6.87
CA CYS A 161 -3.85 14.63 5.65
C CYS A 161 -3.97 15.62 4.48
N ASN A 162 -5.13 16.24 4.31
CA ASN A 162 -5.36 17.21 3.24
C ASN A 162 -4.48 18.45 3.39
N GLU A 163 -4.36 19.00 4.60
CA GLU A 163 -3.45 20.11 4.89
C GLU A 163 -2.00 19.75 4.59
N LYS A 164 -1.52 18.59 5.04
CA LYS A 164 -0.14 18.15 4.78
C LYS A 164 0.16 17.96 3.29
N LEU A 165 -0.83 17.52 2.51
CA LEU A 165 -0.75 17.41 1.06
C LEU A 165 -0.73 18.77 0.36
N ILE A 166 -1.53 19.74 0.81
CA ILE A 166 -1.55 21.12 0.27
C ILE A 166 -0.22 21.81 0.57
N GLU A 167 0.23 21.75 1.83
CA GLU A 167 1.47 22.37 2.29
C GLU A 167 2.69 21.83 1.54
N GLN A 168 2.58 20.64 0.91
CA GLN A 168 3.70 19.90 0.33
C GLN A 168 4.86 19.85 1.32
N THR A 169 4.53 19.61 2.59
CA THR A 169 5.48 19.78 3.69
C THR A 169 6.72 18.95 3.45
N SER A 170 7.87 19.55 3.79
CA SER A 170 9.15 18.83 3.84
C SER A 170 9.25 17.89 5.04
N SER A 171 8.21 17.07 5.22
CA SER A 171 7.94 16.25 6.39
C SER A 171 7.77 14.79 5.94
N PRO A 172 8.87 14.02 5.93
CA PRO A 172 8.83 12.64 5.48
C PRO A 172 8.05 11.79 6.49
N LEU A 173 6.83 11.40 6.08
CA LEU A 173 5.90 10.59 6.86
C LEU A 173 4.99 9.82 5.91
N VAL A 174 4.66 8.57 6.25
CA VAL A 174 3.60 7.78 5.62
C VAL A 174 2.39 7.74 6.55
N MET A 175 1.24 8.12 6.01
CA MET A 175 -0.04 8.01 6.70
C MET A 175 -0.95 6.97 6.03
N LEU A 176 -1.59 6.14 6.84
CA LEU A 176 -2.58 5.16 6.41
C LEU A 176 -3.99 5.73 6.64
N ILE A 177 -4.77 5.93 5.58
CA ILE A 177 -6.11 6.52 5.66
C ILE A 177 -7.12 5.79 4.78
N GLU A 178 -8.36 5.70 5.25
CA GLU A 178 -9.48 5.15 4.49
C GLU A 178 -10.06 6.20 3.53
N PRO A 179 -10.44 5.80 2.29
CA PRO A 179 -11.05 6.70 1.32
C PRO A 179 -12.38 7.32 1.79
N PHE A 180 -12.79 8.45 1.20
CA PHE A 180 -14.09 9.11 1.49
C PHE A 180 -15.26 8.39 0.82
N ASN A 181 -15.17 8.27 -0.50
CA ASN A 181 -16.14 7.58 -1.31
C ASN A 181 -15.69 6.15 -1.51
N ILE A 182 -16.36 5.23 -0.83
CA ILE A 182 -16.25 3.82 -1.14
C ILE A 182 -17.08 3.59 -2.42
N HIS A 183 -16.50 3.88 -3.58
CA HIS A 183 -17.03 3.33 -4.83
C HIS A 183 -17.04 1.80 -4.74
N GLU A 184 -17.91 1.11 -5.49
CA GLU A 184 -18.05 -0.35 -5.43
C GLU A 184 -16.70 -1.09 -5.48
N ARG A 185 -15.76 -0.59 -6.30
CA ARG A 185 -14.40 -1.13 -6.44
C ARG A 185 -13.52 -0.98 -5.19
N LEU A 186 -13.66 0.09 -4.42
CA LEU A 186 -12.93 0.27 -3.15
C LEU A 186 -13.58 -0.53 -2.02
N SER A 187 -14.90 -0.75 -2.09
CA SER A 187 -15.64 -1.60 -1.16
C SER A 187 -15.20 -3.06 -1.27
N SER A 188 -15.17 -3.59 -2.49
CA SER A 188 -14.79 -4.98 -2.76
C SER A 188 -13.33 -5.28 -2.36
N GLN A 189 -12.47 -4.27 -2.41
CA GLN A 189 -11.05 -4.41 -2.14
C GLN A 189 -10.67 -4.23 -0.66
N GLN A 190 -11.62 -3.90 0.22
CA GLN A 190 -11.34 -3.59 1.64
C GLN A 190 -10.15 -2.61 1.79
N GLY A 191 -10.15 -1.59 0.93
CA GLY A 191 -8.96 -0.80 0.63
C GLY A 191 -8.74 0.41 1.55
N LEU A 192 -7.47 0.80 1.66
CA LEU A 192 -7.01 2.05 2.25
C LEU A 192 -5.82 2.59 1.45
N PHE A 193 -5.49 3.86 1.66
CA PHE A 193 -4.32 4.48 1.05
C PHE A 193 -3.18 4.62 2.05
N ALA A 194 -1.97 4.30 1.60
CA ALA A 194 -0.73 4.77 2.21
C ALA A 194 -0.25 6.03 1.47
N ILE A 195 -0.10 7.13 2.21
CA ILE A 195 0.18 8.46 1.68
C ILE A 195 1.55 8.93 2.16
N PRO A 196 2.54 9.12 1.28
CA PRO A 196 3.75 9.85 1.62
C PRO A 196 3.47 11.36 1.60
N PHE A 197 3.83 12.08 2.66
CA PHE A 197 3.62 13.53 2.73
C PHE A 197 4.72 14.34 2.04
N GLU A 198 5.98 13.91 2.12
CA GLU A 198 7.07 14.54 1.39
C GLU A 198 7.07 14.04 -0.07
N GLY A 199 6.73 14.94 -1.00
CA GLY A 199 6.63 14.64 -2.43
C GLY A 199 7.96 14.69 -3.20
N HIS A 200 9.02 15.28 -2.62
CA HIS A 200 10.36 15.31 -3.24
C HIS A 200 11.18 14.05 -2.94
N GLN A 201 10.59 13.05 -2.29
CA GLN A 201 11.25 11.82 -1.86
C GLN A 201 10.39 10.62 -2.20
N ALA A 202 11.04 9.45 -2.31
CA ALA A 202 10.33 8.21 -2.56
C ALA A 202 9.42 7.82 -1.38
N PHE A 203 8.43 6.97 -1.65
CA PHE A 203 7.56 6.38 -0.64
C PHE A 203 8.35 5.68 0.46
N GLU A 204 9.34 4.87 0.08
CA GLU A 204 10.19 4.14 1.02
C GLU A 204 11.04 5.05 1.91
N TYR A 205 11.44 6.22 1.41
CA TYR A 205 12.12 7.25 2.21
C TYR A 205 11.19 7.82 3.29
N ASN A 206 9.95 8.15 2.90
CA ASN A 206 8.91 8.58 3.83
C ASN A 206 8.63 7.50 4.89
N LEU A 207 8.52 6.24 4.46
CA LEU A 207 8.24 5.11 5.35
C LEU A 207 9.39 4.88 6.34
N SER A 208 10.65 4.92 5.88
CA SER A 208 11.83 4.79 6.73
C SER A 208 11.84 5.81 7.85
N LEU A 209 11.63 7.09 7.52
CA LEU A 209 11.65 8.18 8.50
C LEU A 209 10.41 8.22 9.39
N THR A 210 9.29 7.66 8.95
CA THR A 210 8.11 7.44 9.80
C THR A 210 8.46 6.53 10.97
N VAL A 211 9.18 5.44 10.70
CA VAL A 211 9.47 4.39 11.69
C VAL A 211 10.73 4.70 12.50
N ASN A 212 11.71 5.34 11.85
CA ASN A 212 12.97 5.76 12.46
C ASN A 212 13.42 7.11 11.90
N ARG A 213 13.18 8.18 12.66
CA ARG A 213 13.51 9.58 12.31
C ARG A 213 14.97 9.86 11.96
N PHE A 214 15.90 8.95 12.26
CA PHE A 214 17.33 9.12 11.97
C PHE A 214 17.76 8.36 10.72
N ARG A 215 16.89 7.55 10.14
CA ARG A 215 17.22 6.64 9.04
C ARG A 215 16.50 7.04 7.76
N LYS A 216 17.27 7.49 6.77
CA LYS A 216 16.77 8.00 5.48
C LYS A 216 16.46 6.94 4.44
N GLU A 217 16.81 5.68 4.71
CA GLU A 217 16.60 4.57 3.78
C GLU A 217 16.15 3.35 4.57
N LEU A 218 15.29 2.54 3.95
CA LEU A 218 14.92 1.25 4.52
C LEU A 218 16.19 0.43 4.80
N PRO A 219 16.33 -0.15 6.00
CA PRO A 219 17.39 -1.12 6.24
C PRO A 219 17.32 -2.28 5.27
N ILE A 220 18.47 -2.95 5.14
CA ILE A 220 18.50 -4.34 4.73
C ILE A 220 17.53 -5.10 5.65
N SER A 221 16.58 -5.80 5.04
CA SER A 221 15.59 -6.58 5.75
C SER A 221 16.28 -7.64 6.62
N LYS A 222 15.80 -7.82 7.84
CA LYS A 222 16.12 -8.99 8.65
C LYS A 222 15.38 -10.18 8.04
N ILE A 223 16.14 -11.12 7.51
CA ILE A 223 15.60 -12.40 7.03
C ILE A 223 15.13 -13.21 8.25
N ILE A 224 13.94 -13.77 8.12
CA ILE A 224 13.30 -14.62 9.11
C ILE A 224 13.20 -16.02 8.52
N ASP A 225 13.67 -17.02 9.25
CA ASP A 225 13.69 -18.42 8.79
C ASP A 225 12.54 -19.26 9.38
N ASN A 226 11.94 -18.83 10.50
CA ASN A 226 10.84 -19.50 11.20
C ASN A 226 9.87 -18.49 11.82
N HIS A 227 8.59 -18.84 11.96
CA HIS A 227 7.56 -18.00 12.59
C HIS A 227 7.07 -18.56 13.94
N ASP A 228 8.02 -18.94 14.80
CA ASP A 228 7.71 -19.38 16.17
C ASP A 228 7.08 -18.23 17.00
N GLU A 229 6.50 -18.54 18.16
CA GLU A 229 5.76 -17.56 18.99
C GLU A 229 6.58 -16.29 19.30
N ASP A 230 7.88 -16.44 19.58
CA ASP A 230 8.81 -15.33 19.82
C ASP A 230 8.93 -14.39 18.61
N LEU A 231 8.85 -14.93 17.38
CA LEU A 231 8.86 -14.10 16.19
C LEU A 231 7.56 -13.31 16.06
N ILE A 232 6.41 -13.93 16.32
CA ILE A 232 5.12 -13.27 16.21
C ILE A 232 5.05 -12.08 17.18
N GLU A 233 5.61 -12.24 18.39
CA GLU A 233 5.75 -11.16 19.35
C GLU A 233 6.68 -10.05 18.82
N LEU A 234 7.87 -10.41 18.32
CA LEU A 234 8.81 -9.47 17.70
C LEU A 234 8.16 -8.69 16.55
N LEU A 235 7.46 -9.37 15.65
CA LEU A 235 6.80 -8.76 14.50
C LEU A 235 5.80 -7.71 14.96
N ASN A 236 4.93 -8.07 15.90
CA ASN A 236 3.86 -7.19 16.35
C ASN A 236 4.36 -5.98 17.16
N GLN A 237 5.51 -6.12 17.86
CA GLN A 237 6.06 -5.06 18.69
C GLN A 237 7.04 -4.14 17.95
N GLU A 238 7.90 -4.69 17.09
CA GLU A 238 9.06 -3.96 16.54
C GLU A 238 9.08 -3.88 15.01
N CYS A 239 8.36 -4.76 14.30
CA CYS A 239 8.35 -4.78 12.85
C CYS A 239 7.29 -3.84 12.29
N ALA A 240 7.74 -2.84 11.52
CA ALA A 240 6.84 -1.89 10.85
C ALA A 240 6.46 -2.32 9.43
N LEU A 241 7.36 -3.02 8.75
CA LEU A 241 7.16 -3.55 7.41
C LEU A 241 7.68 -4.97 7.35
N LEU A 242 6.81 -5.90 6.96
CA LEU A 242 7.17 -7.27 6.63
C LEU A 242 6.97 -7.47 5.13
N LYS A 243 8.01 -7.93 4.44
CA LYS A 243 7.95 -8.36 3.05
C LYS A 243 7.81 -9.88 3.01
N VAL A 244 6.67 -10.37 2.54
CA VAL A 244 6.40 -11.81 2.41
C VAL A 244 6.59 -12.22 0.96
N ASN A 245 7.64 -13.00 0.66
CA ASN A 245 7.89 -13.54 -0.66
C ASN A 245 7.12 -14.84 -0.85
N ILE A 246 6.55 -14.98 -2.04
CA ILE A 246 5.69 -16.08 -2.46
C ILE A 246 6.37 -16.74 -3.65
N PRO A 247 7.04 -17.88 -3.45
CA PRO A 247 7.62 -18.66 -4.53
C PRO A 247 6.57 -19.02 -5.60
N LYS A 248 7.00 -18.98 -6.86
CA LYS A 248 6.14 -19.23 -8.02
C LYS A 248 5.39 -20.55 -7.94
N ASP A 249 6.01 -21.57 -7.35
CA ASP A 249 5.45 -22.93 -7.20
C ASP A 249 4.14 -22.94 -6.40
N PHE A 250 3.94 -21.99 -5.47
CA PHE A 250 2.73 -21.90 -4.67
C PHE A 250 1.59 -21.10 -5.34
N HIS A 251 1.85 -20.39 -6.44
CA HIS A 251 0.87 -19.47 -7.03
C HIS A 251 -0.42 -20.17 -7.49
N ASN A 252 -0.31 -21.37 -8.06
CA ASN A 252 -1.47 -22.11 -8.56
C ASN A 252 -2.32 -22.67 -7.42
N GLU A 253 -1.68 -23.17 -6.36
CA GLU A 253 -2.36 -23.61 -5.14
C GLU A 253 -3.13 -22.45 -4.51
N ILE A 254 -2.45 -21.32 -4.26
CA ILE A 254 -3.08 -20.13 -3.66
C ILE A 254 -4.23 -19.63 -4.53
N ARG A 255 -4.07 -19.57 -5.87
CA ARG A 255 -5.14 -19.14 -6.77
C ARG A 255 -6.39 -20.01 -6.66
N ARG A 256 -6.22 -21.33 -6.57
CA ARG A 256 -7.34 -22.28 -6.38
C ARG A 256 -8.04 -22.03 -5.04
N GLU A 257 -7.27 -21.86 -3.97
CA GLU A 257 -7.79 -21.61 -2.63
C GLU A 257 -8.56 -20.29 -2.54
N LEU A 258 -8.02 -19.21 -3.13
CA LEU A 258 -8.72 -17.92 -3.21
C LEU A 258 -10.05 -18.03 -3.97
N LYS A 259 -10.07 -18.80 -5.07
CA LYS A 259 -11.30 -19.04 -5.83
C LYS A 259 -12.36 -19.78 -5.00
N LEU A 260 -11.96 -20.79 -4.21
CA LEU A 260 -12.86 -21.49 -3.29
C LEU A 260 -13.44 -20.56 -2.21
N MET A 261 -12.72 -19.49 -1.88
CA MET A 261 -13.17 -18.43 -0.97
C MET A 261 -13.97 -17.31 -1.68
N ASN A 262 -14.34 -17.51 -2.95
CA ASN A 262 -15.02 -16.52 -3.79
C ASN A 262 -14.22 -15.22 -4.02
N ILE A 263 -12.89 -15.32 -4.00
CA ILE A 263 -11.98 -14.22 -4.28
C ILE A 263 -11.45 -14.40 -5.70
N SER A 264 -11.96 -13.60 -6.62
CA SER A 264 -11.71 -13.70 -8.06
C SER A 264 -11.74 -12.31 -8.72
N SER A 265 -11.37 -12.24 -9.99
CA SER A 265 -11.44 -10.99 -10.76
C SER A 265 -12.86 -10.39 -10.78
N GLU A 266 -13.90 -11.23 -10.85
CA GLU A 266 -15.30 -10.79 -10.85
C GLU A 266 -15.75 -10.20 -9.51
N THR A 267 -15.21 -10.70 -8.39
CA THR A 267 -15.56 -10.17 -7.07
C THR A 267 -14.71 -8.96 -6.69
N ILE A 268 -13.48 -8.86 -7.19
CA ILE A 268 -12.56 -7.76 -6.90
C ILE A 268 -12.80 -6.54 -7.79
N TYR A 269 -13.14 -6.73 -9.06
CA TYR A 269 -13.44 -5.65 -10.00
C TYR A 269 -14.93 -5.66 -10.36
N PRO A 270 -15.69 -4.59 -10.08
CA PRO A 270 -17.10 -4.56 -10.40
C PRO A 270 -17.36 -4.49 -11.91
N GLY A 271 -18.50 -5.03 -12.34
CA GLY A 271 -19.01 -4.91 -13.70
C GLY A 271 -18.23 -5.71 -14.75
N ILE A 272 -18.27 -5.23 -15.99
CA ILE A 272 -17.69 -5.94 -17.15
C ILE A 272 -16.16 -6.06 -17.08
N ASP A 273 -15.49 -5.16 -16.35
CA ASP A 273 -14.03 -5.21 -16.16
C ASP A 273 -13.62 -6.47 -15.41
N GLY A 274 -14.37 -6.86 -14.37
CA GLY A 274 -14.11 -8.08 -13.60
C GLY A 274 -14.35 -9.34 -14.40
N PHE A 275 -15.46 -9.38 -15.15
CA PHE A 275 -15.76 -10.47 -16.07
C PHE A 275 -14.69 -10.61 -17.15
N THR A 276 -14.30 -9.52 -17.81
CA THR A 276 -13.28 -9.55 -18.87
C THR A 276 -11.94 -10.06 -18.32
N LYS A 277 -11.59 -9.67 -17.09
CA LYS A 277 -10.38 -10.18 -16.41
C LYS A 277 -10.49 -11.64 -15.98
N SER A 278 -11.67 -12.15 -15.63
CA SER A 278 -11.81 -13.56 -15.24
C SER A 278 -11.58 -14.52 -16.41
N LEU A 279 -11.79 -14.07 -17.64
CA LEU A 279 -11.54 -14.86 -18.86
C LEU A 279 -10.07 -15.30 -19.02
N TYR A 280 -9.10 -14.59 -18.42
CA TYR A 280 -7.70 -15.05 -18.41
C TYR A 280 -7.53 -16.38 -17.66
N GLY A 281 -8.48 -16.78 -16.81
CA GLY A 281 -8.50 -18.09 -16.16
C GLY A 281 -8.66 -19.26 -17.13
N GLU A 282 -9.22 -19.06 -18.33
CA GLU A 282 -9.40 -20.13 -19.33
C GLU A 282 -8.08 -20.66 -19.90
N PHE A 283 -6.96 -19.94 -19.71
CA PHE A 283 -5.63 -20.43 -20.10
C PHE A 283 -5.09 -21.53 -19.17
N ASP A 284 -5.67 -21.71 -17.99
CA ASP A 284 -5.31 -22.80 -17.09
C ASP A 284 -6.02 -24.09 -17.54
N ILE A 285 -5.30 -25.03 -18.16
CA ILE A 285 -5.90 -26.24 -18.74
C ILE A 285 -6.29 -27.24 -17.64
N ASN A 286 -5.67 -27.16 -16.46
CA ASN A 286 -6.00 -27.98 -15.29
C ASN A 286 -7.25 -27.48 -14.54
N TYR A 287 -7.89 -26.41 -15.05
CA TYR A 287 -9.05 -25.75 -14.46
C TYR A 287 -10.37 -26.48 -14.70
N ARG A 288 -10.35 -27.56 -15.50
CA ARG A 288 -11.53 -28.35 -15.91
C ARG A 288 -11.63 -29.74 -15.27
N SER A 289 -10.74 -30.08 -14.32
CA SER A 289 -10.73 -31.37 -13.62
C SER A 289 -11.02 -31.24 -12.13
#